data_AF-A0A527CVS8-F1
#
_entry.id   AF-A0A527CVS8-F1
#
_cell.length_a   1.000
_cell.length_b   1.000
_cell.length_c   1.000
_cell.angle_alpha   90.00
_cell.angle_beta   90.00
_cell.angle_gamma   90.00
#
_symmetry.space_group_name_H-M   'P 1'
#
loop_
_entity.id
_entity.type
_entity.pdbx_description
1 polymer ?
#
loop_
_entity_poly.entity_id
_entity_poly.type
_entity_poly.pdbx_seq_one_letter_code
_entity_poly.pdbx_strand_id
1 'polypeptide(L)' 'VLMEFGGSSEDLARTCHAHPTMSEAVKEAALATFFKPIHI' A
#
# COMPACT_ATOMS: atom_id res chain seq x y z
N VAL A 1 8.12 -0.31 -8.65
CA VAL A 1 9.40 -0.43 -7.92
C VAL A 1 9.39 -1.61 -6.96
N LEU A 2 8.39 -1.73 -6.06
CA LEU A 2 8.30 -2.85 -5.09
C LEU A 2 8.53 -4.25 -5.69
N MET A 3 7.91 -4.55 -6.84
CA MET A 3 8.03 -5.86 -7.49
C MET A 3 9.47 -6.22 -7.89
N GLU A 4 10.30 -5.24 -8.25
CA GLU A 4 11.71 -5.45 -8.58
C GLU A 4 12.52 -5.89 -7.34
N PHE A 5 12.12 -5.41 -6.17
CA PHE A 5 12.72 -5.78 -4.89
C PHE A 5 12.08 -7.03 -4.26
N GLY A 6 11.11 -7.66 -4.94
CA GLY A 6 10.40 -8.84 -4.43
C GLY A 6 9.60 -8.56 -3.14
N GLY A 7 9.22 -7.30 -2.89
CA GLY A 7 8.49 -6.92 -1.68
C GLY A 7 7.06 -7.46 -1.65
N SER A 8 6.57 -7.76 -0.44
CA SER A 8 5.21 -8.23 -0.20
C SER A 8 4.18 -7.09 -0.25
N SER A 9 2.89 -7.44 -0.35
CA SER A 9 1.80 -6.44 -0.25
C SER A 9 1.80 -5.73 1.11
N GLU A 10 2.22 -6.40 2.19
CA GLU A 10 2.38 -5.80 3.52
C GLU A 10 3.44 -4.69 3.53
N ASP A 11 4.55 -4.88 2.81
CA ASP A 11 5.63 -3.89 2.76
C ASP A 11 5.16 -2.58 2.10
N LEU A 12 4.39 -2.70 1.01
CA LEU A 12 3.79 -1.54 0.33
C LEU A 12 2.70 -0.88 1.18
N ALA A 13 1.88 -1.70 1.84
CA ALA A 13 0.84 -1.23 2.76
C ALA A 13 1.38 -0.43 3.95
N ARG A 14 2.55 -0.82 4.48
CA ARG A 14 3.17 -0.19 5.66
C ARG A 14 4.12 0.96 5.34
N THR A 15 4.41 1.20 4.06
CA THR A 15 5.20 2.35 3.64
C THR A 15 4.43 3.66 3.90
N CYS A 16 5.14 4.75 4.21
CA CYS A 16 4.53 6.07 4.35
C CYS A 16 4.18 6.63 2.96
N HIS A 17 2.92 7.02 2.78
CA HIS A 17 2.43 7.71 1.60
C HIS A 17 2.06 9.14 2.00
N ALA A 18 2.45 10.12 1.19
CA ALA A 18 2.10 11.51 1.46
C ALA A 18 0.58 11.70 1.36
N HIS A 19 0.02 12.50 2.26
CA HIS A 19 -1.38 12.89 2.27
C HIS A 19 -1.51 14.39 1.95
N PRO A 20 -2.44 14.83 1.08
CA PRO A 20 -3.39 14.04 0.28
C PRO A 20 -2.85 13.72 -1.12
N THR A 21 -2.74 12.43 -1.49
CA THR A 21 -2.26 12.02 -2.83
C THR A 21 -2.98 10.79 -3.38
N MET A 22 -3.02 10.65 -4.72
CA MET A 22 -3.57 9.44 -5.37
C MET A 22 -2.79 8.17 -5.04
N SER A 23 -1.52 8.28 -4.63
CA SER A 23 -0.70 7.14 -4.21
C SER A 23 -1.26 6.46 -2.95
N GLU A 24 -2.10 7.12 -2.16
CA GLU A 24 -2.78 6.51 -1.02
C GLU A 24 -3.75 5.40 -1.45
N ALA A 25 -4.37 5.50 -2.63
CA ALA A 25 -5.23 4.44 -3.15
C ALA A 25 -4.45 3.13 -3.40
N VAL A 26 -3.19 3.23 -3.84
CA VAL A 26 -2.30 2.08 -4.02
C VAL A 26 -1.93 1.45 -2.67
N LYS A 27 -1.69 2.28 -1.64
CA LYS A 27 -1.45 1.81 -0.26
C LYS A 27 -2.66 1.05 0.30
N GLU A 28 -3.87 1.61 0.15
CA GLU A 28 -5.10 0.97 0.64
C GLU A 28 -5.42 -0.33 -0.12
N ALA A 29 -5.17 -0.39 -1.42
CA ALA A 29 -5.30 -1.63 -2.19
C ALA A 29 -4.29 -2.71 -1.73
N ALA A 30 -3.06 -2.31 -1.39
CA ALA A 30 -2.06 -3.21 -0.82
C ALA A 30 -2.49 -3.70 0.58
N LEU A 31 -3.03 -2.82 1.43
CA LEU A 31 -3.61 -3.17 2.73
C LEU A 31 -4.78 -4.14 2.59
N ALA A 32 -5.65 -3.98 1.59
CA ALA A 32 -6.74 -4.89 1.30
C ALA A 32 -6.26 -6.27 0.81
N THR A 33 -5.14 -6.31 0.09
CA THR A 33 -4.53 -7.57 -0.35
C THR A 33 -3.87 -8.33 0.80
N PHE A 34 -3.29 -7.59 1.76
CA PHE A 34 -2.63 -8.17 2.93
C PHE A 34 -3.61 -8.56 4.05
N PHE A 35 -4.47 -7.62 4.46
CA PHE A 35 -5.41 -7.82 5.58
C PHE A 35 -6.70 -7.00 5.39
N LYS A 36 -6.68 -5.72 5.78
CA LYS A 36 -7.84 -4.84 5.75
C LYS A 36 -7.41 -3.39 5.47
N PRO A 37 -8.05 -2.70 4.51
CA PRO A 37 -7.88 -1.27 4.31
C PRO A 37 -8.50 -0.47 5.46
N ILE A 38 -8.09 0.79 5.61
CA ILE A 38 -8.62 1.72 6.61
C ILE A 38 -9.73 2.60 6.02
N HIS A 39 -9.66 2.91 4.73
CA HIS A 39 -10.51 3.91 4.08
C HIS A 39 -11.39 3.33 2.95
N ILE A 40 -11.87 2.09 3.11
CA ILE A 40 -12.85 1.43 2.23
C ILE A 40 -14.14 1.18 3.00
#